data_AF-A0AAD7NDM7-F1
#
_entry.id   AF-A0AAD7NDM7-F1
#
_cell.length_a   1.000
_cell.length_b   1.000
_cell.length_c   1.000
_cell.angle_alpha   90.00
_cell.angle_beta   90.00
_cell.angle_gamma   90.00
#
_symmetry.space_group_name_H-M   'P 1'
#
loop_
_entity.id
_entity.type
_entity.pdbx_description
1 polymer ?
#
loop_
_entity_poly.entity_id
_entity_poly.type
_entity_poly.pdbx_seq_one_letter_code
_entity_poly.pdbx_strand_id
1 'polypeptide(L)'
;MPTIDLRRRLVELDAQIIEQERVLRDLQQTRVAVERELRETATYPILTLPVEITTEIFHQLPLEVGYKTGFYMDMDTAPVSLTAVCRSWRGIALSAPTLWSTMEICFDDIPSTVVAKPGMVESFINQWLGRSGECPLFLTFTLPHEDHFPISRLRAIVHQHAQRVRYLELNLGEYQPIRPLELHTLPFPLLQAAN
;
A
#
# COMPACT_ATOMS: atom_id res chain seq x y z
N MET A 1 -59.70 -12.16 -32.58
CA MET A 1 -58.55 -11.71 -33.41
C MET A 1 -57.25 -11.32 -32.69
N PRO A 2 -57.05 -11.39 -31.35
CA PRO A 2 -55.79 -10.95 -30.72
C PRO A 2 -54.62 -11.96 -30.83
N THR A 3 -54.89 -13.24 -31.06
CA THR A 3 -53.87 -14.30 -31.03
C THR A 3 -52.93 -14.31 -32.24
N ILE A 4 -53.39 -13.85 -33.41
CA ILE A 4 -52.58 -13.79 -34.63
C ILE A 4 -51.56 -12.65 -34.55
N ASP A 5 -51.98 -11.51 -33.99
CA ASP A 5 -51.12 -10.32 -33.81
C ASP A 5 -49.97 -10.61 -32.82
N LEU A 6 -50.27 -11.30 -31.72
CA LEU A 6 -49.26 -11.76 -30.75
C LEU A 6 -48.25 -12.73 -31.36
N ARG A 7 -48.70 -13.67 -32.21
CA ARG A 7 -47.80 -14.61 -32.90
C ARG A 7 -46.86 -13.91 -33.87
N ARG A 8 -47.35 -12.93 -34.64
CA ARG A 8 -46.50 -12.13 -35.54
C ARG A 8 -45.43 -11.39 -34.75
N ARG A 9 -45.82 -10.76 -33.64
CA ARG A 9 -44.89 -10.01 -32.78
C ARG A 9 -43.85 -10.91 -32.11
N LEU A 10 -44.21 -12.15 -31.77
CA LEU A 10 -43.25 -13.14 -31.26
C LEU A 10 -42.19 -13.48 -32.31
N VAL A 11 -42.60 -13.75 -33.55
CA VAL A 11 -41.69 -14.04 -34.67
C VAL A 11 -40.76 -12.86 -34.96
N GLU A 12 -41.27 -11.63 -34.92
CA GLU A 12 -40.45 -10.42 -35.07
C GLU A 12 -39.42 -10.27 -33.94
N LEU A 13 -39.81 -10.54 -32.69
CA LEU A 13 -38.89 -10.50 -31.54
C LEU A 13 -37.85 -11.61 -31.61
N ASP A 14 -38.23 -12.83 -31.97
CA ASP A 14 -37.29 -13.95 -32.13
C ASP A 14 -36.25 -13.64 -33.22
N ALA A 15 -36.68 -13.05 -34.34
CA ALA A 15 -35.77 -12.61 -35.39
C ALA A 15 -34.80 -11.51 -34.90
N GLN A 16 -35.30 -10.56 -34.10
CA GLN A 16 -34.46 -9.51 -33.50
C GLN A 16 -33.46 -10.07 -32.49
N ILE A 17 -33.87 -11.03 -31.65
CA ILE A 17 -32.98 -11.72 -30.70
C ILE A 17 -31.86 -12.41 -31.47
N ILE A 18 -32.19 -13.17 -32.51
CA ILE A 18 -31.19 -13.88 -33.32
C ILE A 18 -30.16 -12.93 -33.92
N GLU A 19 -30.61 -11.79 -34.48
CA GLU A 19 -29.68 -10.82 -35.06
C GLU A 19 -28.83 -10.13 -33.99
N GLN A 20 -29.41 -9.75 -32.85
CA GLN A 20 -28.67 -9.15 -31.74
C GLN A 20 -27.63 -10.11 -31.18
N GLU A 21 -27.96 -11.38 -31.02
CA GLU A 21 -27.01 -12.42 -30.60
C GLU A 21 -25.90 -12.60 -31.63
N ARG A 22 -26.20 -12.49 -32.94
CA ARG A 22 -25.19 -12.57 -34.00
C ARG A 22 -24.19 -11.42 -33.88
N VAL A 23 -24.69 -10.19 -33.73
CA VAL A 23 -23.85 -9.00 -33.55
C VAL A 23 -23.02 -9.12 -32.26
N LEU A 24 -23.63 -9.58 -31.16
CA LEU A 24 -22.93 -9.75 -29.89
C LEU A 24 -21.80 -10.79 -30.00
N ARG A 25 -22.03 -11.91 -30.68
CA ARG A 25 -20.99 -12.91 -30.95
C ARG A 25 -19.85 -12.34 -31.79
N ASP A 26 -20.15 -11.58 -32.83
CA ASP A 26 -19.16 -10.97 -33.72
C ASP A 26 -18.30 -9.92 -32.98
N LEU A 27 -18.93 -9.06 -32.18
CA LEU A 27 -18.23 -8.10 -31.33
C LEU A 27 -17.37 -8.80 -30.27
N GLN A 28 -17.83 -9.90 -29.68
CA GLN A 28 -17.03 -10.69 -28.74
C GLN A 28 -15.80 -11.31 -29.40
N GLN A 29 -15.94 -11.85 -30.61
CA GLN A 29 -14.80 -12.39 -31.37
C GLN A 29 -13.80 -11.28 -31.75
N THR A 30 -14.31 -10.15 -32.22
CA THR A 30 -13.49 -8.97 -32.55
C THR A 30 -12.74 -8.46 -31.31
N ARG A 31 -13.42 -8.37 -30.16
CA ARG A 31 -12.78 -7.98 -28.90
C ARG A 31 -11.62 -8.90 -28.55
N VAL A 32 -11.81 -10.22 -28.61
CA VAL A 32 -10.74 -11.19 -28.30
C VAL A 32 -9.56 -11.04 -29.27
N ALA A 33 -9.83 -10.81 -30.55
CA ALA A 33 -8.78 -10.60 -31.55
C ALA A 33 -7.97 -9.32 -31.27
N VAL A 34 -8.64 -8.20 -31.00
CA VAL A 34 -7.99 -6.92 -30.66
C VAL A 34 -7.22 -7.03 -29.34
N GLU A 35 -7.76 -7.72 -28.33
CA GLU A 35 -7.04 -7.95 -27.06
C GLU A 35 -5.76 -8.77 -27.26
N ARG A 36 -5.77 -9.74 -28.18
CA ARG A 36 -4.57 -10.51 -28.54
C ARG A 36 -3.54 -9.63 -29.24
N GLU A 37 -3.95 -8.90 -30.27
CA GLU A 37 -3.06 -8.00 -31.03
C GLU A 37 -2.46 -6.91 -30.13
N LEU A 38 -3.24 -6.36 -29.21
CA LEU A 38 -2.77 -5.42 -28.21
C LEU A 38 -1.70 -6.05 -27.31
N ARG A 39 -1.88 -7.29 -26.84
CA ARG A 39 -0.85 -7.98 -26.02
C ARG A 39 0.43 -8.27 -26.78
N GLU A 40 0.34 -8.54 -28.08
CA GLU A 40 1.49 -8.81 -28.95
C GLU A 40 2.25 -7.53 -29.31
N THR A 41 1.54 -6.40 -29.46
CA THR A 41 2.12 -5.13 -29.91
C THR A 41 2.51 -4.21 -28.75
N ALA A 42 1.70 -4.16 -27.69
CA ALA A 42 1.97 -3.35 -26.51
C ALA A 42 3.07 -4.01 -25.67
N THR A 43 4.30 -3.62 -25.96
CA THR A 43 5.42 -3.86 -25.05
C THR A 43 5.18 -2.98 -23.83
N TYR A 44 4.73 -3.58 -22.71
CA TYR A 44 4.70 -2.90 -21.42
C TYR A 44 6.10 -3.02 -20.81
N PRO A 45 6.99 -2.02 -20.94
CA PRO A 45 8.41 -2.22 -20.66
C PRO A 45 8.62 -2.71 -19.22
N ILE A 46 7.84 -2.16 -18.28
CA ILE A 46 7.90 -2.52 -16.86
C ILE A 46 7.31 -3.89 -16.51
N LEU A 47 6.56 -4.54 -17.42
CA LEU A 47 6.13 -5.93 -17.27
C LEU A 47 7.10 -6.92 -17.96
N THR A 48 8.07 -6.40 -18.73
CA THR A 48 9.09 -7.19 -19.42
C THR A 48 10.46 -7.10 -18.76
N LEU A 49 10.64 -6.18 -17.81
CA LEU A 49 11.87 -6.08 -17.03
C LEU A 49 12.01 -7.29 -16.10
N PRO A 50 13.24 -7.79 -15.89
CA PRO A 50 13.53 -8.72 -14.80
C PRO A 50 13.07 -8.15 -13.44
N VAL A 51 12.73 -9.04 -12.52
CA VAL A 51 12.23 -8.66 -11.19
C VAL A 51 13.26 -7.84 -10.42
N GLU A 52 14.55 -8.14 -10.61
CA GLU A 52 15.68 -7.46 -9.99
C GLU A 52 15.74 -5.99 -10.41
N ILE A 53 15.60 -5.71 -11.71
CA ILE A 53 15.60 -4.35 -12.25
C ILE A 53 14.36 -3.59 -11.81
N THR A 54 13.21 -4.26 -11.79
CA THR A 54 11.96 -3.64 -11.33
C THR A 54 12.03 -3.27 -9.83
N THR A 55 12.63 -4.15 -9.02
CA THR A 55 12.84 -3.91 -7.59
C THR A 55 13.83 -2.76 -7.37
N GLU A 56 14.90 -2.68 -8.16
CA GLU A 56 15.83 -1.56 -8.10
C GLU A 56 15.15 -0.24 -8.46
N ILE A 57 14.31 -0.22 -9.51
CA ILE A 57 13.49 0.95 -9.84
C ILE A 57 12.62 1.36 -8.65
N PHE A 58 11.99 0.40 -7.96
CA PHE A 58 11.18 0.69 -6.78
C PHE A 58 11.99 1.32 -5.64
N HIS A 59 13.26 0.94 -5.48
CA HIS A 59 14.16 1.55 -4.49
C HIS A 59 14.57 2.99 -4.85
N GLN A 60 14.59 3.33 -6.13
CA GLN A 60 14.91 4.68 -6.60
C GLN A 60 13.69 5.61 -6.60
N LEU A 61 12.49 5.09 -6.35
CA LEU A 61 11.32 5.94 -6.18
C LEU A 61 11.46 6.70 -4.86
N PRO A 62 11.36 8.03 -4.89
CA PRO A 62 11.35 8.79 -3.67
C PRO A 62 10.18 8.29 -2.81
N LEU A 63 10.51 7.83 -1.61
CA LEU A 63 9.59 7.98 -0.48
C LEU A 63 9.37 9.49 -0.44
N GLU A 64 8.22 10.00 -0.90
CA GLU A 64 7.95 11.44 -0.87
C GLU A 64 7.88 11.90 0.60
N VAL A 65 9.05 12.14 1.19
CA VAL A 65 9.26 12.78 2.47
C VAL A 65 9.47 14.25 2.13
N GLY A 66 8.39 14.93 1.78
CA GLY A 66 8.52 16.32 1.33
C GLY A 66 7.25 16.89 0.75
N TYR A 67 6.61 17.73 1.56
CA TYR A 67 5.63 18.75 1.18
C TYR A 67 4.18 18.25 1.00
N LYS A 68 3.47 18.24 2.14
CA LYS A 68 2.00 18.30 2.25
C LYS A 68 1.24 17.10 1.68
N THR A 69 1.47 15.93 2.26
CA THR A 69 0.54 14.81 2.22
C THR A 69 0.19 14.47 3.65
N GLY A 70 -0.92 15.04 4.14
CA GLY A 70 -1.49 14.62 5.41
C GLY A 70 -1.76 13.12 5.34
N PHE A 71 -1.40 12.40 6.40
CA PHE A 71 -1.64 10.97 6.51
C PHE A 71 -3.14 10.77 6.30
N TYR A 72 -3.47 10.14 5.20
CA TYR A 72 -4.29 8.96 5.35
C TYR A 72 -3.31 7.81 5.60
N MET A 73 -3.75 6.58 5.80
CA MET A 73 -2.89 5.45 5.47
C MET A 73 -2.60 5.57 3.97
N ASP A 74 -1.61 6.39 3.60
CA ASP A 74 -1.57 6.95 2.27
C ASP A 74 -1.06 5.87 1.34
N MET A 75 -2.03 5.23 0.70
CA MET A 75 -1.81 4.23 -0.34
C MET A 75 -1.04 4.83 -1.51
N ASP A 76 -0.78 6.14 -1.53
CA ASP A 76 -0.02 6.83 -2.57
C ASP A 76 1.49 6.91 -2.26
N THR A 77 1.91 6.61 -1.03
CA THR A 77 3.34 6.54 -0.67
C THR A 77 3.96 5.17 -1.00
N ALA A 78 5.15 5.17 -1.60
CA ALA A 78 5.92 3.95 -1.78
C ALA A 78 6.34 3.37 -0.41
N PRO A 79 6.42 2.05 -0.25
CA PRO A 79 6.14 1.01 -1.24
C PRO A 79 4.65 0.60 -1.32
N VAL A 80 3.75 1.20 -0.53
CA VAL A 80 2.33 0.81 -0.50
C VAL A 80 1.64 1.07 -1.83
N SER A 81 1.91 2.22 -2.46
CA SER A 81 1.38 2.58 -3.78
C SER A 81 1.76 1.63 -4.89
N LEU A 82 2.96 1.07 -4.82
CA LEU A 82 3.44 0.05 -5.75
C LEU A 82 2.57 -1.21 -5.71
N THR A 83 1.96 -1.50 -4.55
CA THR A 83 1.03 -2.62 -4.42
C THR A 83 -0.31 -2.35 -5.09
N ALA A 84 -0.68 -1.10 -5.38
CA ALA A 84 -1.97 -0.75 -6.00
C ALA A 84 -1.94 -0.71 -7.53
N VAL A 85 -0.76 -0.60 -8.17
CA VAL A 85 -0.62 -0.40 -9.63
C VAL A 85 -1.17 -1.58 -10.46
N CYS A 86 -0.62 -2.78 -10.27
CA CYS A 86 -1.07 -3.98 -10.97
C CYS A 86 -0.74 -5.25 -10.18
N ARG A 87 -1.22 -6.42 -10.65
CA ARG A 87 -0.95 -7.72 -9.98
C ARG A 87 0.54 -8.07 -9.94
N SER A 88 1.28 -7.77 -11.01
CA SER A 88 2.72 -8.05 -11.09
C SER A 88 3.50 -7.19 -10.10
N TRP A 89 3.30 -5.87 -10.11
CA TRP A 89 3.96 -4.94 -9.17
C TRP A 89 3.65 -5.27 -7.72
N ARG A 90 2.39 -5.61 -7.42
CA ARG A 90 2.01 -6.09 -6.09
C ARG A 90 2.81 -7.32 -5.69
N GLY A 91 2.96 -8.30 -6.57
CA GLY A 91 3.77 -9.48 -6.31
C GLY A 91 5.22 -9.11 -5.97
N ILE A 92 5.84 -8.28 -6.80
CA ILE A 92 7.24 -7.85 -6.65
C ILE A 92 7.42 -7.06 -5.34
N ALA A 93 6.63 -6.00 -5.13
CA ALA A 93 6.73 -5.12 -3.97
C ALA A 93 6.49 -5.87 -2.65
N LEU A 94 5.54 -6.81 -2.61
CA LEU A 94 5.29 -7.63 -1.41
C LEU A 94 6.41 -8.65 -1.16
N SER A 95 7.10 -9.11 -2.21
CA SER A 95 8.17 -10.10 -2.10
C SER A 95 9.54 -9.52 -1.81
N ALA A 96 9.70 -8.19 -1.84
CA ALA A 96 10.96 -7.49 -1.65
C ALA A 96 11.04 -6.86 -0.25
N PRO A 97 11.62 -7.56 0.76
CA PRO A 97 11.56 -7.10 2.15
C PRO A 97 12.36 -5.81 2.38
N THR A 98 13.37 -5.55 1.55
CA THR A 98 14.18 -4.32 1.56
C THR A 98 13.35 -3.07 1.27
N LEU A 99 12.23 -3.15 0.56
CA LEU A 99 11.35 -2.00 0.34
C LEU A 99 10.61 -1.58 1.61
N TRP A 100 10.45 -2.51 2.56
CA TRP A 100 9.73 -2.32 3.82
C TRP A 100 10.68 -2.12 5.01
N SER A 101 11.99 -1.99 4.78
CA SER A 101 12.98 -1.81 5.85
C SER A 101 12.95 -0.43 6.48
N THR A 102 12.47 0.57 5.74
CA THR A 102 12.40 1.96 6.18
C THR A 102 10.96 2.33 6.46
N MET A 103 10.69 3.01 7.57
CA MET A 103 9.37 3.50 7.93
C MET A 103 9.50 4.87 8.58
N GLU A 104 8.70 5.82 8.11
CA GLU A 104 8.54 7.13 8.73
C GLU A 104 7.06 7.34 9.05
N ILE A 105 6.76 7.65 10.32
CA ILE A 105 5.40 7.94 10.77
C ILE A 105 5.34 9.27 11.48
N CYS A 106 4.54 10.20 10.96
CA CYS A 106 4.11 11.40 11.66
C CYS A 106 2.70 11.17 12.20
N PHE A 107 2.54 11.12 13.52
CA PHE A 107 1.25 10.82 14.14
C PHE A 107 0.27 11.99 14.08
N ASP A 108 0.76 13.24 14.04
CA ASP A 108 -0.09 14.44 13.89
C ASP A 108 -0.78 14.50 12.53
N ASP A 109 -0.16 13.90 11.53
CA ASP A 109 -0.75 13.82 10.21
C ASP A 109 -1.92 12.81 10.18
N ILE A 110 -1.97 11.83 11.10
CA ILE A 110 -2.95 10.73 11.07
C ILE A 110 -4.33 11.27 11.44
N PRO A 111 -5.40 10.98 10.67
CA PRO A 111 -6.71 11.55 10.95
C PRO A 111 -7.19 11.02 12.30
N SER A 112 -7.75 11.90 13.13
CA SER A 112 -8.21 11.52 14.48
C SER A 112 -9.24 10.38 14.45
N THR A 113 -9.97 10.19 13.35
CA THR A 113 -10.91 9.06 13.14
C THR A 113 -10.22 7.69 13.02
N VAL A 114 -8.98 7.66 12.53
CA VAL A 114 -8.14 6.47 12.44
C VAL A 114 -7.47 6.22 13.79
N VAL A 115 -6.94 7.27 14.43
CA VAL A 115 -6.32 7.16 15.76
C VAL A 115 -7.33 6.74 16.84
N ALA A 116 -8.57 7.21 16.72
CA ALA A 116 -9.67 6.81 17.60
C ALA A 116 -10.05 5.33 17.49
N LYS A 117 -9.66 4.63 16.42
CA LYS A 117 -9.89 3.19 16.26
C LYS A 117 -8.74 2.42 16.93
N PRO A 118 -8.99 1.75 18.07
CA PRO A 118 -7.95 1.02 18.77
C PRO A 118 -7.34 -0.07 17.89
N GLY A 119 -6.02 -0.13 17.78
CA GLY A 119 -5.31 -1.21 17.08
C GLY A 119 -5.09 -0.99 15.58
N MET A 120 -5.67 0.05 14.96
CA MET A 120 -5.54 0.26 13.51
C MET A 120 -4.11 0.66 13.11
N VAL A 121 -3.54 1.63 13.83
CA VAL A 121 -2.16 2.10 13.60
C VAL A 121 -1.15 1.00 13.94
N GLU A 122 -1.38 0.27 15.03
CA GLU A 122 -0.54 -0.85 15.46
C GLU A 122 -0.56 -1.98 14.44
N SER A 123 -1.73 -2.31 13.87
CA SER A 123 -1.85 -3.30 12.80
C SER A 123 -1.08 -2.88 11.56
N PHE A 124 -1.15 -1.61 11.19
CA PHE A 124 -0.38 -1.07 10.05
C PHE A 124 1.13 -1.20 10.28
N ILE A 125 1.63 -0.75 11.43
CA ILE A 125 3.06 -0.85 11.77
C ILE A 125 3.49 -2.33 11.75
N ASN A 126 2.74 -3.21 12.40
CA ASN A 126 3.07 -4.64 12.44
C ASN A 126 3.07 -5.29 11.04
N GLN A 127 2.13 -4.93 10.17
CA GLN A 127 2.11 -5.45 8.80
C GLN A 127 3.32 -4.98 7.99
N TRP A 128 3.71 -3.72 8.13
CA TRP A 128 4.89 -3.18 7.46
C TRP A 128 6.16 -3.86 7.97
N LEU A 129 6.35 -3.91 9.30
CA LEU A 129 7.49 -4.58 9.91
C LEU A 129 7.51 -6.08 9.59
N GLY A 130 6.35 -6.74 9.49
CA GLY A 130 6.25 -8.12 9.05
C GLY A 130 6.72 -8.33 7.60
N ARG A 131 6.43 -7.37 6.70
CA ARG A 131 6.88 -7.43 5.29
C ARG A 131 8.37 -7.17 5.14
N SER A 132 8.99 -6.47 6.08
CA SER A 132 10.45 -6.26 6.10
C SER A 132 11.26 -7.55 6.27
N GLY A 133 10.62 -8.70 6.49
CA GLY A 133 11.29 -10.00 6.53
C GLY A 133 12.26 -10.04 7.69
N GLU A 134 13.55 -10.29 7.42
CA GLU A 134 14.68 -10.20 8.38
C GLU A 134 15.60 -8.99 8.13
N CYS A 135 15.19 -8.06 7.25
CA CYS A 135 16.02 -6.92 6.90
C CYS A 135 16.29 -5.99 8.10
N PRO A 136 17.45 -5.30 8.13
CA PRO A 136 17.71 -4.26 9.11
C PRO A 136 16.68 -3.13 8.98
N LEU A 137 16.22 -2.58 10.10
CA LEU A 137 15.14 -1.58 10.14
C LEU A 137 15.67 -0.17 10.38
N PHE A 138 15.06 0.79 9.70
CA PHE A 138 15.31 2.24 9.82
C PHE A 138 13.98 2.93 10.10
N LEU A 139 13.77 3.34 11.36
CA LEU A 139 12.46 3.78 11.83
C LEU A 139 12.54 5.23 12.33
N THR A 140 11.62 6.07 11.86
CA THR A 140 11.45 7.44 12.33
C THR A 140 10.00 7.64 12.76
N PHE A 141 9.78 8.08 14.00
CA PHE A 141 8.45 8.33 14.54
C PHE A 141 8.37 9.76 15.08
N THR A 142 7.49 10.59 14.51
CA THR A 142 7.15 11.92 15.01
C THR A 142 5.86 11.83 15.81
N LEU A 143 6.02 11.80 17.13
CA LEU A 143 4.94 11.61 18.09
C LEU A 143 4.04 12.84 18.17
N PRO A 144 2.73 12.65 18.39
CA PRO A 144 1.77 13.75 18.32
C PRO A 144 1.92 14.68 19.53
N HIS A 145 1.54 15.95 19.36
CA HIS A 145 1.55 16.93 20.45
C HIS A 145 0.51 16.61 21.54
N GLU A 146 -0.57 15.92 21.18
CA GLU A 146 -1.66 15.49 22.06
C GLU A 146 -1.61 13.97 22.28
N ASP A 147 -2.01 13.48 23.46
CA ASP A 147 -1.97 12.06 23.90
C ASP A 147 -2.94 11.13 23.12
N HIS A 148 -2.96 11.21 21.79
CA HIS A 148 -3.84 10.40 20.94
C HIS A 148 -3.28 9.00 20.68
N PHE A 149 -1.95 8.83 20.70
CA PHE A 149 -1.33 7.51 20.56
C PHE A 149 -0.48 7.15 21.80
N PRO A 150 -0.82 6.08 22.53
CA PRO A 150 -0.05 5.68 23.71
C PRO A 150 1.34 5.15 23.29
N ILE A 151 2.39 5.92 23.60
CA ILE A 151 3.82 5.59 23.34
C ILE A 151 4.17 4.18 23.83
N SER A 152 3.53 3.70 24.90
CA SER A 152 3.71 2.35 25.44
C SER A 152 3.43 1.24 24.42
N ARG A 153 2.50 1.44 23.47
CA ARG A 153 2.20 0.50 22.39
C ARG A 153 3.27 0.50 21.31
N LEU A 154 3.73 1.69 20.90
CA LEU A 154 4.86 1.82 19.98
C LEU A 154 6.10 1.14 20.55
N ARG A 155 6.39 1.38 21.83
CA ARG A 155 7.49 0.73 22.55
C ARG A 155 7.41 -0.79 22.46
N ALA A 156 6.24 -1.38 22.67
CA ALA A 156 6.07 -2.84 22.61
C ALA A 156 6.39 -3.39 21.20
N ILE A 157 5.91 -2.70 20.15
CA ILE A 157 6.16 -3.09 18.76
C ILE A 157 7.66 -2.95 18.42
N VAL A 158 8.27 -1.81 18.73
CA VAL A 158 9.70 -1.58 18.49
C VAL A 158 10.56 -2.57 19.25
N HIS A 159 10.19 -2.90 20.50
CA HIS A 159 10.88 -3.93 21.28
C HIS A 159 10.83 -5.29 20.60
N GLN A 160 9.70 -5.69 20.02
CA GLN A 160 9.57 -6.97 19.33
C GLN A 160 10.57 -7.11 18.18
N HIS A 161 10.92 -6.00 17.53
CA HIS A 161 11.85 -5.99 16.38
C HIS A 161 13.25 -5.44 16.72
N ALA A 162 13.55 -5.21 18.00
CA ALA A 162 14.72 -4.45 18.46
C ALA A 162 16.07 -4.97 17.90
N GLN A 163 16.23 -6.29 17.75
CA GLN A 163 17.48 -6.90 17.27
C GLN A 163 17.86 -6.49 15.85
N ARG A 164 16.88 -6.05 15.06
CA ARG A 164 17.06 -5.69 13.65
C ARG A 164 17.02 -4.18 13.43
N VAL A 165 16.61 -3.40 14.43
CA VAL A 165 16.61 -1.94 14.35
C VAL A 165 18.06 -1.43 14.31
N ARG A 166 18.41 -0.74 13.22
CA ARG A 166 19.72 -0.09 13.03
C ARG A 166 19.66 1.41 13.22
N TYR A 167 18.51 1.99 12.95
CA TYR A 167 18.24 3.41 13.15
C TYR A 167 16.84 3.55 13.77
N LEU A 168 16.76 4.31 14.85
CA LEU A 168 15.50 4.67 15.50
C LEU A 168 15.57 6.14 15.91
N GLU A 169 14.68 6.93 15.33
CA GLU A 169 14.49 8.33 15.66
C GLU A 169 13.09 8.54 16.22
N LEU A 170 13.01 9.20 17.38
CA LEU A 170 11.76 9.53 18.05
C LEU A 170 11.70 11.04 18.22
N ASN A 171 10.94 11.71 17.35
CA ASN A 171 10.70 13.14 17.44
C ASN A 171 9.54 13.38 18.39
N LEU A 172 9.87 13.88 19.59
CA LEU A 172 8.91 14.31 20.58
C LEU A 172 8.54 15.75 20.21
N GLY A 173 7.28 16.00 19.80
CA GLY A 173 6.81 17.34 19.45
C GLY A 173 7.21 18.38 20.50
N GLU A 174 7.56 19.59 20.03
CA GLU A 174 8.00 20.68 20.92
C GLU A 174 6.96 20.91 22.04
N TYR A 175 7.39 20.85 23.30
CA TYR A 175 6.58 21.03 24.53
C TYR A 175 5.73 19.85 25.04
N GLN A 176 6.39 18.89 25.69
CA GLN A 176 5.90 18.29 26.93
C GLN A 176 7.08 18.24 27.93
N PRO A 177 6.93 18.65 29.20
CA PRO A 177 7.97 18.44 30.20
C PRO A 177 8.25 16.95 30.29
N ILE A 178 9.47 16.54 29.94
CA ILE A 178 9.93 15.16 29.94
C ILE A 178 9.65 14.55 31.32
N ARG A 179 8.55 13.80 31.46
CA ARG A 179 8.51 12.76 32.48
C ARG A 179 9.57 11.76 32.04
N PRO A 180 10.50 11.34 32.91
CA PRO A 180 11.57 10.44 32.51
C PRO A 180 10.94 9.21 31.85
N LEU A 181 11.04 9.13 30.52
CA LEU A 181 10.86 7.88 29.84
C LEU A 181 11.96 7.00 30.43
N GLU A 182 11.59 5.91 31.09
CA GLU A 182 12.53 4.88 31.53
C GLU A 182 13.11 4.15 30.30
N LEU A 183 13.80 4.90 29.44
CA LEU A 183 14.55 4.49 28.25
C LEU A 183 15.73 3.59 28.64
N HIS A 184 16.08 3.54 29.94
CA HIS A 184 17.18 2.76 30.51
C HIS A 184 17.00 1.23 30.43
N THR A 185 15.86 0.75 29.93
CA THR A 185 15.53 -0.69 29.89
C THR A 185 15.45 -1.28 28.48
N LEU A 186 15.64 -0.47 27.43
CA LEU A 186 15.66 -1.01 26.07
C LEU A 186 17.02 -1.67 25.80
N PRO A 187 17.07 -2.91 25.26
CA PRO A 187 18.31 -3.64 25.01
C PRO A 187 18.97 -3.15 23.71
N PHE A 188 19.08 -1.84 23.55
CA PHE A 188 19.80 -1.23 22.43
C PHE A 188 21.24 -0.96 22.86
N PRO A 189 22.26 -1.36 22.09
CA PRO A 189 23.60 -0.84 22.29
C PRO A 189 23.53 0.69 22.15
N LEU A 190 23.92 1.39 23.21
CA LEU A 190 23.96 2.85 23.41
C LEU A 190 23.81 3.66 22.11
N LEU A 191 22.61 4.19 21.87
CA LEU A 191 22.38 5.22 20.85
C LEU A 191 23.15 6.49 21.27
N GLN A 192 24.19 6.84 20.51
CA GLN A 192 24.80 8.17 20.62
C GLN A 192 23.82 9.19 20.03
N ALA A 193 23.32 10.09 20.87
CA ALA A 193 22.62 11.28 20.40
C ALA A 193 23.60 12.15 19.61
N ALA A 194 23.32 12.38 18.32
CA ALA A 194 24.00 13.43 17.57
C ALA A 194 23.37 14.77 17.97
N ASN A 195 24.21 15.69 18.46
CA ASN A 195 23.85 17.06 18.81
C ASN A 195 23.38 17.88 17.61
#